data_AF-A0A9D3LHE0-F1
#
_entry.id   AF-A0A9D3LHE0-F1
#
_cell.length_a   1.000
_cell.length_b   1.000
_cell.length_c   1.000
_cell.angle_alpha   90.00
_cell.angle_beta   90.00
_cell.angle_gamma   90.00
#
_symmetry.space_group_name_H-M   'P 1'
#
loop_
_entity.id
_entity.type
_entity.pdbx_description
1 polymer ?
#
loop_
_entity_poly.entity_id
_entity_poly.type
_entity_poly.pdbx_seq_one_letter_code
_entity_poly.pdbx_strand_id
1 'polypeptide(L)'
;MASRRNGSAGRKKEIAEHQKERRRALQARHRATLAGLFDNLRKVVCPLEKTPAKWKILHHAKDFFQEQEAYLEKLLSLKAHPETALRARSGSRVRGVPARVTGGSGSSSEADPAEDLGLSQSTPTSQPDILEFEGWAPPLPL
;
A
#
# COMPACT_ATOMS: atom_id res chain seq x y z
N MET A 1 26.39 32.05 -55.83
CA MET A 1 25.20 31.40 -55.23
C MET A 1 25.64 30.41 -54.16
N ALA A 2 25.44 30.71 -52.89
CA ALA A 2 25.61 29.71 -51.82
C ALA A 2 24.82 30.16 -50.59
N SER A 3 23.58 29.71 -50.45
CA SER A 3 22.88 29.82 -49.18
C SER A 3 21.82 28.73 -49.12
N ARG A 4 21.97 27.85 -48.11
CA ARG A 4 21.03 26.82 -47.62
C ARG A 4 21.80 25.55 -47.23
N ARG A 5 22.58 25.61 -46.15
CA ARG A 5 23.09 24.39 -45.47
C ARG A 5 22.92 24.37 -43.94
N ASN A 6 22.31 25.40 -43.33
CA ASN A 6 22.23 25.49 -41.86
C ASN A 6 20.91 25.05 -41.21
N GLY A 7 19.84 24.77 -41.98
CA GLY A 7 18.53 24.41 -41.42
C GLY A 7 18.48 23.03 -40.73
N SER A 8 19.40 22.12 -41.02
CA SER A 8 19.46 20.80 -40.36
C SER A 8 20.17 20.84 -39.00
N ALA A 9 21.18 21.69 -38.84
CA ALA A 9 21.93 21.84 -37.60
C ALA A 9 21.12 22.56 -36.50
N GLY A 10 20.30 23.55 -36.87
CA GLY A 10 19.38 24.22 -35.94
C GLY A 10 18.34 23.27 -35.36
N ARG A 11 17.65 22.52 -36.24
CA ARG A 11 16.64 21.52 -35.82
C ARG A 11 17.21 20.43 -34.92
N LYS A 12 18.44 19.96 -35.17
CA LYS A 12 19.13 18.99 -34.30
C LYS A 12 19.39 19.55 -32.89
N LYS A 13 19.76 20.83 -32.78
CA LYS A 13 19.96 21.49 -31.48
C LYS A 13 18.64 21.66 -30.73
N GLU A 14 17.57 22.06 -31.41
CA GLU A 14 16.23 22.20 -30.81
C GLU A 14 15.70 20.86 -30.28
N ILE A 15 15.85 19.78 -31.05
CA ILE A 15 15.46 18.43 -30.60
C ILE A 15 16.27 18.01 -29.36
N ALA A 16 17.58 18.28 -29.35
CA ALA A 16 18.43 17.95 -28.21
C ALA A 16 18.06 18.73 -26.94
N GLU A 17 17.76 20.03 -27.07
CA GLU A 17 17.30 20.86 -25.95
C GLU A 17 15.91 20.42 -25.47
N HIS A 18 14.99 20.11 -26.38
CA HIS A 18 13.67 19.58 -26.01
C HIS A 18 13.77 18.25 -25.25
N GLN A 19 14.65 17.34 -25.68
CA GLN A 19 14.90 16.09 -24.94
C GLN A 19 15.51 16.34 -23.55
N LYS A 20 16.42 17.31 -23.44
CA LYS A 20 17.04 17.69 -22.17
C LYS A 20 16.00 18.29 -21.21
N GLU A 21 15.11 19.11 -21.72
CA GLU A 21 14.00 19.66 -20.97
C GLU A 21 13.03 18.57 -20.51
N ARG A 22 12.68 17.63 -21.39
CA ARG A 22 11.87 16.45 -21.03
C ARG A 22 12.52 15.63 -19.92
N ARG A 23 13.83 15.39 -20.00
CA ARG A 23 14.59 14.70 -18.93
C ARG A 23 14.54 15.46 -17.61
N ARG A 24 14.74 16.79 -17.64
CA ARG A 24 14.64 17.64 -16.43
C ARG A 24 13.25 17.61 -15.82
N ALA A 25 12.20 17.72 -16.65
CA ALA A 25 10.82 17.68 -16.20
C ALA A 25 10.49 16.33 -15.54
N LEU A 26 10.93 15.21 -16.14
CA LEU A 26 10.73 13.88 -15.56
C LEU A 26 11.46 13.74 -14.22
N GLN A 27 12.72 14.18 -14.13
CA GLN A 27 13.47 14.16 -12.88
C GLN A 27 12.84 15.05 -11.80
N ALA A 28 12.34 16.24 -12.17
CA ALA A 28 11.65 17.13 -11.24
C ALA A 28 10.36 16.49 -10.70
N ARG A 29 9.57 15.86 -11.57
CA ARG A 29 8.37 15.09 -11.19
C ARG A 29 8.73 13.96 -10.23
N HIS A 30 9.75 13.17 -10.55
CA HIS A 30 10.21 12.08 -9.69
C HIS A 30 10.65 12.58 -8.31
N ARG A 31 11.42 13.69 -8.26
CA ARG A 31 11.82 14.32 -7.00
C ARG A 31 10.62 14.81 -6.19
N ALA A 32 9.61 15.39 -6.84
CA ALA A 32 8.38 15.82 -6.18
C ALA A 32 7.60 14.64 -5.60
N THR A 33 7.48 13.52 -6.34
CA THR A 33 6.87 12.28 -5.84
C THR A 33 7.60 11.78 -4.60
N LEU A 34 8.93 11.69 -4.65
CA LEU A 34 9.72 11.24 -3.50
C LEU A 34 9.53 12.16 -2.28
N ALA A 35 9.51 13.48 -2.48
CA ALA A 35 9.27 14.42 -1.40
C ALA A 35 7.90 14.18 -0.74
N GLY A 36 6.84 13.99 -1.53
CA GLY A 36 5.50 13.69 -1.01
C GLY A 36 5.43 12.37 -0.23
N LEU A 37 6.13 11.33 -0.69
CA LEU A 37 6.22 10.06 0.03
C LEU A 37 6.92 10.21 1.38
N PHE A 38 8.05 10.92 1.42
CA PHE A 38 8.76 11.19 2.67
C PHE A 38 7.94 12.06 3.63
N ASP A 39 7.21 13.05 3.13
CA ASP A 39 6.32 13.89 3.94
C ASP A 39 5.17 13.08 4.55
N ASN A 40 4.58 12.16 3.79
CA ASN A 40 3.53 11.28 4.28
C ASN A 40 4.06 10.31 5.34
N LEU A 41 5.20 9.65 5.07
CA LEU A 41 5.83 8.76 6.05
C LEU A 41 6.19 9.50 7.34
N ARG A 42 6.75 10.71 7.23
CA ARG A 42 7.08 11.56 8.36
C ARG A 42 5.87 11.86 9.24
N LYS A 43 4.72 12.18 8.65
CA LYS A 43 3.50 12.50 9.43
C LYS A 43 3.08 11.35 10.34
N VAL A 44 3.27 10.11 9.89
CA VAL A 44 2.91 8.91 10.65
C VAL A 44 3.97 8.58 11.71
N VAL A 45 5.24 8.71 11.36
CA VAL A 45 6.36 8.18 12.15
C VAL A 45 6.98 9.24 13.08
N CYS A 46 7.02 10.50 12.66
CA CYS A 46 7.63 11.62 13.39
C CYS A 46 6.76 12.89 13.33
N PRO A 47 5.54 12.88 13.90
CA PRO A 47 4.64 14.02 13.83
C PRO A 47 5.19 15.31 14.50
N LEU A 48 6.12 15.17 15.45
CA LEU A 48 6.66 16.29 16.22
C LEU A 48 7.80 17.03 15.52
N GLU A 49 8.60 16.35 14.69
CA GLU A 49 9.75 16.96 14.03
C GLU A 49 9.37 17.60 12.71
N LYS A 50 9.55 18.92 12.61
CA LYS A 50 9.14 19.70 11.44
C LYS A 50 10.01 19.47 10.20
N THR A 51 11.30 19.16 10.37
CA THR A 51 12.26 18.92 9.26
C THR A 51 13.30 17.84 9.61
N PRO A 52 12.89 16.58 9.86
CA PRO A 52 13.82 15.49 10.13
C PRO A 52 14.61 15.12 8.87
N ALA A 53 15.85 14.67 9.07
CA ALA A 53 16.66 14.13 7.98
C ALA A 53 16.00 12.87 7.39
N LYS A 54 16.16 12.63 6.08
CA LYS A 54 15.54 11.46 5.40
C LYS A 54 15.88 10.13 6.05
N TRP A 55 17.14 9.93 6.42
CA TRP A 55 17.58 8.70 7.11
C TRP A 55 16.91 8.52 8.46
N LYS A 56 16.62 9.63 9.16
CA LYS A 56 15.98 9.63 10.47
C LYS A 56 14.51 9.24 10.38
N ILE A 57 13.81 9.72 9.34
CA ILE A 57 12.44 9.27 9.02
C ILE A 57 12.42 7.75 8.79
N LEU A 58 13.37 7.22 8.03
CA LEU A 58 13.47 5.78 7.75
C LEU A 58 13.82 4.97 9.01
N HIS A 59 14.72 5.48 9.84
CA HIS A 59 15.10 4.84 11.09
C HIS A 59 13.90 4.72 12.03
N HIS A 60 13.20 5.84 12.29
CA HIS A 60 12.01 5.80 13.12
C HIS A 60 10.90 4.94 12.50
N ALA A 61 10.80 4.87 11.17
CA ALA A 61 9.80 4.04 10.51
C ALA A 61 10.05 2.56 10.81
N LYS A 62 11.32 2.15 10.76
CA LYS A 62 11.74 0.81 11.15
C LYS A 62 11.37 0.52 12.62
N ASP A 63 11.74 1.42 13.53
CA ASP A 63 11.46 1.24 14.96
C ASP A 63 9.94 1.17 15.22
N PHE A 64 9.16 2.05 14.58
CA PHE A 64 7.71 2.07 14.67
C PHE A 64 7.08 0.74 14.21
N PHE A 65 7.53 0.17 13.10
CA PHE A 65 7.02 -1.13 12.64
C PHE A 65 7.34 -2.25 13.65
N GLN A 66 8.54 -2.25 14.22
CA GLN A 66 8.92 -3.25 15.23
C GLN A 66 8.07 -3.13 16.50
N GLU A 67 7.77 -1.92 16.96
CA GLU A 67 6.89 -1.70 18.10
C GLU A 67 5.46 -2.16 17.81
N GLN A 68 4.94 -1.87 16.61
CA GLN A 68 3.60 -2.32 16.21
C GLN A 68 3.54 -3.85 16.11
N GLU A 69 4.56 -4.50 15.55
CA GLU A 69 4.66 -5.97 15.50
C GLU A 69 4.64 -6.56 16.92
N ALA A 70 5.48 -6.06 17.82
CA ALA A 70 5.52 -6.53 19.22
C ALA A 70 4.19 -6.28 19.95
N TYR A 71 3.52 -5.16 19.70
CA TYR A 71 2.21 -4.86 20.27
C TYR A 71 1.14 -5.84 19.76
N LEU A 72 1.13 -6.14 18.46
CA LEU A 72 0.22 -7.11 17.86
C LEU A 72 0.49 -8.53 18.38
N GLU A 73 1.75 -8.94 18.51
CA GLU A 73 2.12 -10.23 19.13
C GLU A 73 1.59 -10.34 20.56
N LYS A 74 1.72 -9.27 21.35
CA LYS A 74 1.17 -9.21 22.71
C LYS A 74 -0.36 -9.34 22.69
N LEU A 75 -1.07 -8.65 21.81
CA LEU A 75 -2.53 -8.79 21.70
C LEU A 75 -2.95 -10.20 21.27
N LEU A 76 -2.21 -10.82 20.34
CA LEU A 76 -2.47 -12.17 19.89
C LEU A 76 -2.24 -13.21 20.99
N SER A 77 -1.17 -13.08 21.78
CA SER A 77 -0.95 -13.98 22.92
C SER A 77 -2.09 -13.90 23.94
N LEU A 78 -2.61 -12.70 24.21
CA LEU A 78 -3.78 -12.51 25.07
C LEU A 78 -5.07 -13.10 24.48
N LYS A 79 -5.25 -13.09 23.15
CA LYS A 79 -6.39 -13.71 22.45
C LYS A 79 -6.27 -15.25 22.33
N ALA A 80 -5.07 -15.80 22.34
CA ALA A 80 -4.85 -17.25 22.31
C ALA A 80 -5.17 -17.95 23.67
N HIS A 81 -5.15 -17.20 24.77
CA HIS A 81 -5.47 -17.71 26.11
C HIS A 81 -6.96 -17.97 26.43
N PRO A 82 -7.96 -17.19 25.95
CA PRO A 82 -9.37 -17.49 26.25
C PRO A 82 -9.91 -18.75 25.57
N GLU A 83 -9.40 -19.16 24.40
CA GLU A 83 -9.96 -20.33 23.68
C GLU A 83 -9.36 -21.68 24.10
N THR A 84 -8.14 -21.70 24.63
CA THR A 84 -7.51 -22.96 25.08
C THR A 84 -7.92 -23.36 26.50
N ALA A 85 -8.40 -22.42 27.32
CA ALA A 85 -8.85 -22.70 28.69
C ALA A 85 -10.25 -23.37 28.75
N LEU A 86 -11.14 -23.13 27.77
CA LEU A 86 -12.48 -23.72 27.77
C LEU A 86 -12.52 -25.15 27.20
N ARG A 87 -11.46 -25.61 26.51
CA ARG A 87 -11.40 -26.98 25.97
C ARG A 87 -10.80 -28.00 26.94
N ALA A 88 -10.15 -27.56 28.02
CA ALA A 88 -9.66 -28.43 29.09
C ALA A 88 -10.73 -28.73 30.17
N ARG A 89 -11.91 -28.08 30.10
CA ARG A 89 -12.99 -28.20 31.09
C ARG A 89 -14.32 -28.62 30.49
N SER A 90 -14.30 -29.55 29.53
CA SER A 90 -15.48 -30.33 29.13
C SER A 90 -15.01 -31.71 28.62
N GLY A 91 -15.37 -32.86 29.16
CA GLY A 91 -16.27 -33.21 30.24
C GLY A 91 -16.31 -34.74 30.27
N SER A 92 -15.84 -35.33 31.36
CA SER A 92 -16.23 -36.69 31.73
C SER A 92 -17.56 -36.60 32.45
N ARG A 93 -18.67 -36.80 31.74
CA ARG A 93 -19.97 -37.08 32.36
C ARG A 93 -20.71 -38.13 31.53
N VAL A 94 -20.83 -39.29 32.15
CA VAL A 94 -21.43 -40.51 31.66
C VAL A 94 -22.96 -40.41 31.76
N ARG A 95 -23.63 -40.94 30.71
CA ARG A 95 -25.02 -41.46 30.61
C ARG A 95 -26.23 -40.58 30.99
N GLY A 96 -27.16 -40.51 30.04
CA GLY A 96 -28.60 -40.36 30.27
C GLY A 96 -29.35 -39.87 29.03
N VAL A 97 -29.96 -40.78 28.27
CA VAL A 97 -30.83 -40.52 27.09
C VAL A 97 -32.32 -40.44 27.56
N PRO A 98 -33.32 -40.14 26.71
CA PRO A 98 -34.00 -38.84 26.62
C PRO A 98 -35.51 -38.91 27.00
N ALA A 99 -36.17 -37.75 27.16
CA ALA A 99 -37.63 -37.69 27.18
C ALA A 99 -38.15 -36.54 26.29
N ARG A 100 -39.04 -36.92 25.38
CA ARG A 100 -39.75 -36.17 24.33
C ARG A 100 -41.02 -35.53 24.91
N VAL A 101 -41.43 -34.36 24.42
CA VAL A 101 -42.83 -33.85 24.27
C VAL A 101 -42.75 -32.43 23.68
N THR A 102 -42.96 -32.24 22.37
CA THR A 102 -44.20 -31.85 21.64
C THR A 102 -44.65 -30.38 21.83
N GLY A 103 -44.76 -29.65 20.70
CA GLY A 103 -45.93 -28.80 20.40
C GLY A 103 -45.71 -27.31 20.11
N GLY A 104 -46.23 -26.85 18.95
CA GLY A 104 -46.62 -25.46 18.61
C GLY A 104 -45.56 -24.66 17.82
N SER A 105 -45.64 -24.37 16.51
CA SER A 105 -46.69 -23.91 15.58
C SER A 105 -47.00 -22.41 15.66
N GLY A 106 -46.85 -21.71 14.51
CA GLY A 106 -47.28 -20.32 14.24
C GLY A 106 -46.19 -19.45 13.61
N SER A 107 -46.12 -19.33 12.28
CA SER A 107 -46.56 -18.17 11.44
C SER A 107 -45.69 -16.92 11.57
N SER A 108 -45.43 -16.06 10.58
CA SER A 108 -45.60 -15.92 9.12
C SER A 108 -45.11 -14.48 8.79
N SER A 109 -44.83 -14.16 7.51
CA SER A 109 -44.57 -12.82 6.92
C SER A 109 -43.17 -12.21 7.18
N GLU A 110 -42.47 -11.51 6.27
CA GLU A 110 -42.65 -10.95 4.92
C GLU A 110 -41.21 -10.67 4.37
N ALA A 111 -40.82 -11.09 3.16
CA ALA A 111 -40.70 -10.29 1.92
C ALA A 111 -39.73 -9.06 1.94
N ASP A 112 -38.57 -9.24 1.28
CA ASP A 112 -37.85 -8.35 0.32
C ASP A 112 -37.40 -6.90 0.69
N PRO A 113 -36.49 -6.21 -0.07
CA PRO A 113 -35.55 -6.64 -1.12
C PRO A 113 -34.10 -6.11 -0.93
N ALA A 114 -33.27 -6.45 -1.93
CA ALA A 114 -31.87 -6.10 -2.15
C ALA A 114 -31.50 -4.59 -2.07
N GLU A 115 -30.37 -4.32 -1.42
CA GLU A 115 -29.57 -3.10 -1.62
C GLU A 115 -28.35 -3.47 -2.46
N ASP A 116 -28.48 -3.21 -3.76
CA ASP A 116 -27.40 -3.14 -4.75
C ASP A 116 -26.54 -1.91 -4.45
N LEU A 117 -25.47 -2.11 -3.69
CA LEU A 117 -24.41 -1.10 -3.57
C LEU A 117 -23.30 -1.43 -4.55
N GLY A 118 -23.51 -0.96 -5.79
CA GLY A 118 -22.49 -0.83 -6.81
C GLY A 118 -21.30 0.00 -6.31
N LEU A 119 -20.35 -0.66 -5.65
CA LEU A 119 -19.05 -0.09 -5.37
C LEU A 119 -18.25 -0.07 -6.66
N SER A 120 -18.12 1.14 -7.18
CA SER A 120 -17.41 1.54 -8.36
C SER A 120 -16.13 0.73 -8.59
N GLN A 121 -16.04 0.17 -9.79
CA GLN A 121 -14.79 -0.31 -10.36
C GLN A 121 -13.74 0.78 -10.21
N SER A 122 -12.81 0.58 -9.30
CA SER A 122 -11.59 1.35 -9.25
C SER A 122 -10.83 1.03 -10.52
N THR A 123 -10.79 1.99 -11.44
CA THR A 123 -9.87 1.97 -12.58
C THR A 123 -8.48 1.58 -12.08
N PRO A 124 -7.82 0.56 -12.65
CA PRO A 124 -6.44 0.29 -12.30
C PRO A 124 -5.63 1.52 -12.68
N THR A 125 -5.13 2.23 -11.66
CA THR A 125 -4.19 3.32 -11.86
C THR A 125 -3.03 2.73 -12.66
N SER A 126 -2.76 3.33 -13.81
CA SER A 126 -1.71 2.92 -14.73
C SER A 126 -0.43 2.70 -13.92
N GLN A 127 -0.05 1.43 -13.81
CA GLN A 127 1.20 0.99 -13.21
C GLN A 127 2.30 1.73 -13.97
N PRO A 128 3.18 2.50 -13.30
CA PRO A 128 4.28 3.12 -14.03
C PRO A 128 5.12 2.00 -14.63
N ASP A 129 5.23 2.02 -15.95
CA ASP A 129 6.01 1.06 -16.72
C ASP A 129 7.46 1.11 -16.23
N ILE A 130 7.88 0.08 -15.49
CA ILE A 130 9.22 -0.05 -14.90
C ILE A 130 10.26 -0.34 -16.01
N LEU A 131 9.83 -0.57 -17.26
CA LEU A 131 10.73 -0.90 -18.37
C LEU A 131 11.55 0.28 -18.92
N GLU A 132 11.33 1.53 -18.46
CA GLU A 132 12.23 2.65 -18.81
C GLU A 132 13.52 2.70 -17.95
N PHE A 133 13.76 1.73 -17.07
CA PHE A 133 14.90 1.74 -16.15
C PHE A 133 16.25 1.23 -16.74
N GLU A 134 16.28 0.71 -17.97
CA GLU A 134 17.51 0.12 -18.55
C GLU A 134 18.58 1.14 -19.02
N GLY A 135 18.31 2.44 -18.96
CA GLY A 135 19.25 3.47 -19.42
C GLY A 135 20.35 3.88 -18.44
N TRP A 136 20.44 3.27 -17.25
CA TRP A 136 21.30 3.73 -16.16
C TRP A 136 22.57 2.90 -15.92
N ALA A 137 22.95 1.98 -16.81
CA ALA A 137 24.23 1.30 -16.70
C ALA A 137 25.38 2.23 -17.13
N PRO A 138 26.28 2.69 -16.24
CA PRO A 138 27.50 3.36 -16.67
C PRO A 138 28.41 2.36 -17.41
N PRO A 139 29.13 2.79 -18.46
CA PRO A 139 30.06 1.91 -19.16
C PRO A 139 31.17 1.47 -18.20
N LEU A 140 31.43 0.16 -18.14
CA LEU A 140 32.55 -0.41 -17.40
C LEU A 140 33.87 0.11 -17.98
N PRO A 141 34.85 0.48 -17.15
CA PRO A 141 36.18 0.82 -17.64
C PRO A 141 36.86 -0.44 -18.21
N LEU A 142 37.44 -0.29 -19.40
CA LEU A 142 38.33 -1.27 -20.06
C LEU A 142 39.71 -1.28 -19.40
#